data_AF-A0A651E1A0-F1
#
_entry.id   AF-A0A651E1A0-F1
#
_cell.length_a   1.000
_cell.length_b   1.000
_cell.length_c   1.000
_cell.angle_alpha   90.00
_cell.angle_beta   90.00
_cell.angle_gamma   90.00
#
_symmetry.space_group_name_H-M   'P 1'
#
loop_
_entity.id
_entity.type
_entity.pdbx_description
1 polymer ?
#
loop_
_entity_poly.entity_id
_entity_poly.type
_entity_poly.pdbx_seq_one_letter_code
_entity_poly.pdbx_strand_id
1 'polypeptide(L)'
;GVLEHGIAFLTHESVFPAVFVGASVWKHAGLMAFLCWMLLQQIDSDMRDAAAIDGLGPIGTTFRVELFSIRQQLYALTLFTALLLLDSFGEQALSIASAAIRSQADVIESYVYRIGIQRGRWALGVAGSLVSAAVRLPVVFLLAVTLYGRGPRRK
;
A
#
# COMPACT_ATOMS: atom_id res chain seq x y z
N GLY A 1 20.22 24.57 -20.63
CA GLY A 1 20.45 23.19 -20.14
C GLY A 1 19.18 22.67 -19.46
N VAL A 2 18.93 21.36 -19.41
CA VAL A 2 17.64 20.72 -19.03
C VAL A 2 17.07 21.10 -17.63
N LEU A 3 17.75 21.97 -16.87
CA LEU A 3 17.34 22.45 -15.54
C LEU A 3 17.12 23.97 -15.44
N GLU A 4 17.01 24.72 -16.54
CA GLU A 4 16.74 26.17 -16.47
C GLU A 4 15.32 26.51 -15.98
N HIS A 5 14.38 25.57 -16.06
CA HIS A 5 13.06 25.68 -15.47
C HIS A 5 12.88 24.46 -14.58
N GLY A 6 12.94 24.63 -13.25
CA GLY A 6 12.68 23.55 -12.32
C GLY A 6 11.29 22.96 -12.58
N ILE A 7 11.21 21.65 -12.81
CA ILE A 7 9.92 20.98 -12.97
C ILE A 7 9.22 21.08 -11.63
N ALA A 8 8.19 21.92 -11.55
CA ALA A 8 7.44 22.11 -10.34
C ALA A 8 6.43 20.95 -10.17
N PHE A 9 6.95 19.81 -9.71
CA PHE A 9 6.21 18.56 -9.51
C PHE A 9 4.97 18.70 -8.62
N LEU A 10 4.95 19.71 -7.76
CA LEU A 10 3.87 20.03 -6.81
C LEU A 10 2.96 21.18 -7.27
N THR A 11 3.17 21.72 -8.47
CA THR A 11 2.24 22.68 -9.11
C THR A 11 1.76 22.23 -10.49
N HIS A 12 2.38 21.21 -11.11
CA HIS A 12 1.89 20.61 -12.34
C HIS A 12 0.86 19.50 -12.08
N GLU A 13 -0.39 19.83 -12.40
CA GLU A 13 -1.55 18.95 -12.40
C GLU A 13 -1.29 17.58 -13.06
N SER A 14 -0.71 17.53 -14.27
CA SER A 14 -0.52 16.25 -15.00
C SER A 14 0.47 15.28 -14.35
N VAL A 15 1.42 15.78 -13.56
CA VAL A 15 2.51 14.98 -12.98
C VAL A 15 2.18 14.56 -11.53
N PHE A 16 1.25 15.27 -10.90
CA PHE A 16 0.89 15.06 -9.50
C PHE A 16 0.46 13.62 -9.17
N PRO A 17 -0.42 12.94 -9.93
CA PRO A 17 -0.85 11.58 -9.58
C PRO A 17 0.32 10.59 -9.53
N ALA A 18 1.27 10.72 -10.47
CA ALA A 18 2.45 9.85 -10.52
C ALA A 18 3.39 10.10 -9.32
N VAL A 19 3.60 11.37 -8.97
CA VAL A 19 4.42 11.76 -7.80
C VAL A 19 3.74 11.31 -6.51
N PHE A 20 2.43 11.48 -6.41
CA PHE A 20 1.64 11.07 -5.25
C PHE A 20 1.75 9.56 -5.02
N VAL A 21 1.51 8.75 -6.05
CA VAL A 21 1.66 7.28 -5.95
C VAL A 21 3.10 6.88 -5.68
N GLY A 22 4.07 7.48 -6.36
CA GLY A 22 5.50 7.19 -6.13
C GLY A 22 5.92 7.46 -4.69
N ALA A 23 5.49 8.58 -4.12
CA ALA A 23 5.72 8.92 -2.72
C ALA A 23 5.02 7.96 -1.76
N SER A 24 3.79 7.52 -2.08
CA SER A 24 3.08 6.51 -1.28
C SER A 24 3.82 5.18 -1.28
N VAL A 25 4.28 4.72 -2.45
CA VAL A 25 5.08 3.49 -2.57
C VAL A 25 6.37 3.61 -1.78
N TRP A 26 7.10 4.72 -1.92
CA TRP A 26 8.33 4.97 -1.17
C TRP A 26 8.13 4.91 0.35
N LYS A 27 7.08 5.58 0.86
CA LYS A 27 6.75 5.60 2.29
C LYS A 27 6.54 4.20 2.88
N HIS A 28 5.95 3.28 2.11
CA HIS A 28 5.57 1.95 2.61
C HIS A 28 6.54 0.83 2.18
N ALA A 29 7.40 1.06 1.18
CA ALA A 29 8.33 0.08 0.66
C ALA A 29 9.29 -0.47 1.73
N GLY A 30 9.80 0.40 2.61
CA GLY A 30 10.71 -0.01 3.67
C GLY A 30 10.07 -1.00 4.65
N LEU A 31 8.84 -0.74 5.09
CA LEU A 31 8.11 -1.62 5.99
C LEU A 31 7.80 -2.97 5.33
N MET A 32 7.41 -2.96 4.05
CA MET A 32 7.18 -4.20 3.30
C MET A 32 8.43 -5.04 3.14
N ALA A 33 9.55 -4.41 2.75
CA ALA A 33 10.82 -5.12 2.62
C ALA A 33 11.24 -5.74 3.97
N PHE A 34 11.10 -5.01 5.07
CA PHE A 34 11.41 -5.50 6.41
C PHE A 34 10.53 -6.69 6.82
N LEU A 35 9.21 -6.60 6.64
CA LEU A 35 8.30 -7.69 7.00
C LEU A 35 8.55 -8.93 6.13
N CYS A 36 8.80 -8.77 4.84
CA CYS A 36 9.17 -9.88 3.96
C CYS A 36 10.51 -10.52 4.37
N TRP A 37 11.49 -9.71 4.76
CA TRP A 37 12.78 -10.23 5.24
C TRP A 37 12.62 -11.08 6.51
N MET A 38 11.80 -10.63 7.47
CA MET A 38 11.50 -11.41 8.68
C MET A 38 10.83 -12.75 8.35
N LEU A 39 9.95 -12.80 7.33
CA LEU A 39 9.35 -14.07 6.90
C LEU A 39 10.36 -15.02 6.27
N LEU A 40 11.28 -14.51 5.44
CA LEU A 40 12.29 -15.34 4.78
C LEU A 40 13.26 -15.98 5.77
N GLN A 41 13.47 -15.37 6.94
CA GLN A 41 14.30 -15.93 8.02
C GLN A 41 13.65 -17.13 8.71
N GLN A 42 12.34 -17.31 8.59
CA GLN A 42 11.61 -18.44 9.20
C GLN A 42 11.65 -19.71 8.34
N ILE A 43 12.20 -19.62 7.13
CA ILE A 43 12.28 -20.76 6.20
C ILE A 43 13.44 -21.66 6.60
N ASP A 44 13.14 -22.94 6.75
CA ASP A 44 14.11 -23.98 7.09
C ASP A 44 15.20 -24.13 6.02
N SER A 45 16.44 -24.33 6.45
CA SER A 45 17.59 -24.57 5.56
C SER A 45 17.41 -25.84 4.74
N ASP A 46 16.76 -26.85 5.30
CA ASP A 46 16.55 -28.15 4.64
C ASP A 46 15.76 -28.00 3.33
N MET A 47 14.80 -27.07 3.28
CA MET A 47 14.06 -26.79 2.04
C MET A 47 14.92 -26.14 0.95
N ARG A 48 15.93 -25.35 1.34
CA ARG A 48 16.86 -24.71 0.40
C ARG A 48 17.86 -25.73 -0.15
N ASP A 49 18.36 -26.60 0.70
CA ASP A 49 19.33 -27.63 0.33
C ASP A 49 18.68 -28.69 -0.57
N ALA A 50 17.44 -29.09 -0.27
CA ALA A 50 16.67 -29.97 -1.16
C ALA A 50 16.48 -29.37 -2.56
N ALA A 51 16.17 -28.07 -2.64
CA ALA A 51 16.01 -27.38 -3.92
C ALA A 51 17.31 -27.35 -4.75
N ALA A 52 18.46 -27.24 -4.08
CA ALA A 52 19.76 -27.30 -4.74
C ALA A 52 20.06 -28.70 -5.29
N ILE A 53 19.67 -29.76 -4.57
CA ILE A 53 19.77 -31.15 -5.04
C ILE A 53 18.88 -31.38 -6.26
N ASP A 54 17.70 -30.77 -6.30
CA ASP A 54 16.78 -30.78 -7.45
C ASP A 54 17.27 -29.92 -8.64
N GLY A 55 18.46 -29.31 -8.55
CA GLY A 55 19.08 -28.53 -9.62
C GLY A 55 18.51 -27.11 -9.81
N LEU A 56 17.77 -26.59 -8.83
CA LEU A 56 17.29 -25.20 -8.87
C LEU A 56 18.43 -24.23 -8.54
N GLY A 57 18.65 -23.25 -9.42
CA GLY A 57 19.54 -22.11 -9.13
C GLY A 57 18.92 -21.11 -8.14
N PRO A 58 19.68 -20.13 -7.62
CA PRO A 58 19.26 -19.23 -6.54
C PRO A 58 17.92 -18.50 -6.80
N ILE A 59 17.73 -17.98 -8.02
CA ILE A 59 16.49 -17.32 -8.43
C ILE A 59 15.33 -18.33 -8.46
N GLY A 60 15.58 -19.54 -8.96
CA GLY A 60 14.59 -20.62 -8.97
C GLY A 60 14.15 -21.02 -7.57
N THR A 61 15.10 -21.15 -6.64
CA THR A 61 14.85 -21.46 -5.23
C THR A 61 14.00 -20.38 -4.56
N THR A 62 14.34 -19.10 -4.73
CA THR A 62 13.56 -18.01 -4.13
C THR A 62 12.13 -17.95 -4.65
N PHE A 63 11.91 -18.02 -5.96
CA PHE A 63 10.55 -17.88 -6.51
C PHE A 63 9.67 -19.13 -6.37
N ARG A 64 10.23 -20.33 -6.54
CA ARG A 64 9.43 -21.58 -6.50
C ARG A 64 9.34 -22.22 -5.13
N VAL A 65 10.36 -22.05 -4.29
CA VAL A 65 10.40 -22.71 -2.97
C VAL A 65 10.08 -21.67 -1.91
N GLU A 66 10.94 -20.67 -1.72
CA GLU A 66 10.80 -19.73 -0.60
C GLU A 66 9.48 -18.96 -0.66
N LEU A 67 9.21 -18.30 -1.78
CA LEU A 67 8.02 -17.45 -1.96
C LEU A 67 6.72 -18.27 -1.91
N PHE A 68 6.74 -19.50 -2.40
CA PHE A 68 5.57 -20.39 -2.34
C PHE A 68 5.32 -20.90 -0.92
N SER A 69 6.38 -21.21 -0.17
CA SER A 69 6.30 -21.64 1.22
C SER A 69 5.69 -20.57 2.11
N ILE A 70 6.09 -19.30 1.95
CA ILE A 70 5.60 -18.20 2.79
C ILE A 70 4.38 -17.47 2.23
N ARG A 71 3.75 -17.96 1.15
CA ARG A 71 2.67 -17.24 0.45
C ARG A 71 1.49 -16.86 1.36
N GLN A 72 1.18 -17.68 2.35
CA GLN A 72 0.09 -17.42 3.29
C GLN A 72 0.42 -16.25 4.23
N GLN A 73 1.64 -16.22 4.77
CA GLN A 73 2.10 -15.08 5.54
C GLN A 73 2.20 -13.82 4.66
N LEU A 74 2.65 -13.96 3.40
CA LEU A 74 2.74 -12.85 2.46
C LEU A 74 1.38 -12.21 2.16
N TYR A 75 0.30 -13.01 2.04
CA TYR A 75 -1.06 -12.50 1.90
C TYR A 75 -1.51 -11.67 3.11
N ALA A 76 -1.19 -12.14 4.31
CA ALA A 76 -1.50 -11.40 5.53
C ALA A 76 -0.74 -10.05 5.58
N LEU A 77 0.54 -10.04 5.22
CA LEU A 77 1.33 -8.80 5.15
C LEU A 77 0.79 -7.82 4.10
N THR A 78 0.39 -8.34 2.94
CA THR A 78 -0.18 -7.54 1.86
C THR A 78 -1.50 -6.89 2.30
N LEU A 79 -2.34 -7.64 3.04
CA LEU A 79 -3.57 -7.10 3.59
C LEU A 79 -3.30 -6.02 4.64
N PHE A 80 -2.36 -6.28 5.56
CA PHE A 80 -1.98 -5.33 6.61
C PHE A 80 -1.47 -4.00 6.03
N THR A 81 -0.66 -4.04 4.99
CA THR A 81 -0.14 -2.81 4.38
C THR A 81 -1.11 -2.14 3.42
N ALA A 82 -1.99 -2.89 2.76
CA ALA A 82 -3.12 -2.28 2.05
C ALA A 82 -3.99 -1.44 3.01
N LEU A 83 -4.22 -1.92 4.23
CA LEU A 83 -4.91 -1.16 5.27
C LEU A 83 -4.16 0.13 5.63
N LEU A 84 -2.85 0.05 5.90
CA LEU A 84 -2.01 1.22 6.22
C LEU A 84 -2.02 2.26 5.08
N LEU A 85 -1.93 1.79 3.84
CA LEU A 85 -1.97 2.65 2.65
C LEU A 85 -3.29 3.42 2.55
N LEU A 86 -4.42 2.73 2.71
CA LEU A 86 -5.76 3.32 2.62
C LEU A 86 -6.01 4.41 3.67
N ASP A 87 -5.49 4.21 4.87
CA ASP A 87 -5.58 5.18 5.97
C ASP A 87 -4.71 6.42 5.68
N SER A 88 -3.51 6.20 5.14
CA SER A 88 -2.52 7.26 4.91
C SER A 88 -2.86 8.28 3.82
N PHE A 89 -3.82 7.98 2.93
CA PHE A 89 -4.14 8.85 1.79
C PHE A 89 -4.62 10.25 2.21
N GLY A 90 -5.41 10.35 3.27
CA GLY A 90 -5.92 11.63 3.76
C GLY A 90 -4.79 12.53 4.27
N GLU A 91 -3.91 11.97 5.10
CA GLU A 91 -2.75 12.68 5.63
C GLU A 91 -1.78 13.11 4.53
N GLN A 92 -1.50 12.22 3.59
CA GLN A 92 -0.61 12.51 2.48
C GLN A 92 -1.18 13.60 1.57
N ALA A 93 -2.48 13.54 1.28
CA ALA A 93 -3.17 14.58 0.52
C ALA A 93 -3.12 15.92 1.23
N LEU A 94 -3.37 15.97 2.54
CA LEU A 94 -3.28 17.21 3.32
C LEU A 94 -1.86 17.79 3.36
N SER A 95 -0.84 16.93 3.41
CA SER A 95 0.57 17.32 3.47
C SER A 95 1.08 17.88 2.13
N ILE A 96 0.67 17.28 1.01
CA ILE A 96 1.17 17.63 -0.33
C ILE A 96 0.28 18.69 -1.02
N ALA A 97 -0.97 18.88 -0.57
CA ALA A 97 -1.90 19.80 -1.21
C ALA A 97 -1.44 21.26 -1.14
N SER A 98 -1.03 21.81 -2.29
CA SER A 98 -0.91 23.24 -2.54
C SER A 98 -2.24 23.81 -3.06
N ALA A 99 -2.42 25.14 -3.05
CA ALA A 99 -3.61 25.77 -3.63
C ALA A 99 -3.79 25.44 -5.13
N ALA A 100 -2.69 25.24 -5.86
CA ALA A 100 -2.67 24.98 -7.29
C ALA A 100 -3.14 23.56 -7.66
N ILE A 101 -2.88 22.55 -6.81
CA ILE A 101 -3.25 21.14 -7.11
C ILE A 101 -4.40 20.65 -6.22
N ARG A 102 -5.04 21.55 -5.47
CA ARG A 102 -6.08 21.17 -4.51
C ARG A 102 -7.22 20.37 -5.14
N SER A 103 -7.62 20.69 -6.37
CA SER A 103 -8.68 19.99 -7.10
C SER A 103 -8.33 18.52 -7.41
N GLN A 104 -7.06 18.19 -7.60
CA GLN A 104 -6.60 16.84 -7.93
C GLN A 104 -6.07 16.07 -6.72
N ALA A 105 -5.59 16.79 -5.71
CA ALA A 105 -5.12 16.23 -4.45
C ALA A 105 -6.25 15.91 -3.47
N ASP A 106 -7.47 16.37 -3.72
CA ASP A 106 -8.56 16.18 -2.77
C ASP A 106 -9.09 14.75 -2.78
N VAL A 107 -8.99 14.11 -1.63
CA VAL A 107 -9.61 12.82 -1.33
C VAL A 107 -10.68 13.00 -0.26
N ILE A 108 -11.53 11.98 -0.13
CA ILE A 108 -12.68 12.03 0.80
C ILE A 108 -12.21 12.38 2.23
N GLU A 109 -11.12 11.75 2.69
CA GLU A 109 -10.58 12.01 4.04
C GLU A 109 -10.07 13.45 4.23
N SER A 110 -9.38 14.03 3.23
CA SER A 110 -8.93 15.43 3.33
C SER A 110 -10.11 16.39 3.35
N TYR A 111 -11.18 16.10 2.62
CA TYR A 111 -12.42 16.89 2.65
C TYR A 111 -13.15 16.79 4.00
N VAL A 112 -13.33 15.56 4.50
CA VAL A 112 -13.96 15.28 5.79
C VAL A 112 -13.18 15.94 6.93
N TYR A 113 -11.85 15.87 6.91
CA TYR A 113 -10.98 16.56 7.86
C TYR A 113 -11.20 18.07 7.86
N ARG A 114 -11.24 18.72 6.68
CA ARG A 114 -11.44 20.17 6.57
C ARG A 114 -12.82 20.60 7.08
N ILE A 115 -13.88 19.86 6.77
CA ILE A 115 -15.23 20.22 7.24
C ILE A 115 -15.41 19.92 8.73
N GLY A 116 -14.96 18.75 9.18
CA GLY A 116 -15.12 18.31 10.56
C GLY A 116 -14.32 19.15 11.54
N ILE A 117 -13.01 19.27 11.30
CA ILE A 117 -12.06 19.89 12.22
C ILE A 117 -11.86 21.36 11.90
N GLN A 118 -11.44 21.71 10.67
CA GLN A 118 -11.08 23.11 10.37
C GLN A 118 -12.28 24.07 10.40
N ARG A 119 -13.47 23.60 9.99
CA ARG A 119 -14.72 24.40 10.02
C ARG A 119 -15.57 24.14 11.27
N GLY A 120 -15.11 23.30 12.20
CA GLY A 120 -15.82 22.99 13.45
C GLY A 120 -17.14 22.22 13.28
N ARG A 121 -17.39 21.59 12.13
CA ARG A 121 -18.64 20.84 11.87
C ARG A 121 -18.46 19.35 12.18
N TRP A 122 -18.16 19.04 13.44
CA TRP A 122 -17.81 17.70 13.92
C TRP A 122 -18.80 16.60 13.50
N ALA A 123 -20.11 16.85 13.61
CA ALA A 123 -21.14 15.88 13.22
C ALA A 123 -21.04 15.45 11.75
N LEU A 124 -20.70 16.38 10.85
CA LEU A 124 -20.49 16.08 9.43
C LEU A 124 -19.13 15.43 9.17
N GLY A 125 -18.12 15.76 9.98
CA GLY A 125 -16.85 15.05 9.98
C GLY A 125 -17.06 13.56 10.25
N VAL A 126 -17.72 13.23 11.36
CA VAL A 126 -18.00 11.84 11.76
C VAL A 126 -18.86 11.12 10.72
N ALA A 127 -19.93 11.76 10.23
CA ALA A 127 -20.77 11.18 9.18
C ALA A 127 -19.98 10.89 7.89
N GLY A 128 -19.10 11.80 7.48
CA GLY A 128 -18.23 11.62 6.33
C GLY A 128 -17.24 10.47 6.50
N SER A 129 -16.64 10.32 7.68
CA SER A 129 -15.74 9.20 7.98
C SER A 129 -16.48 7.86 7.98
N LEU A 130 -17.71 7.80 8.48
CA LEU A 130 -18.55 6.59 8.43
C LEU A 130 -18.87 6.17 6.99
N VAL A 131 -19.23 7.13 6.12
CA VAL A 131 -19.46 6.86 4.69
C VAL A 131 -18.17 6.37 4.01
N SER A 132 -17.03 6.98 4.34
CA SER A 132 -15.72 6.58 3.80
C SER A 132 -15.37 5.14 4.21
N ALA A 133 -15.58 4.79 5.48
CA ALA A 133 -15.38 3.45 6.00
C ALA A 133 -16.30 2.42 5.31
N ALA A 134 -17.57 2.78 5.08
CA ALA A 134 -18.53 1.92 4.39
C ALA A 134 -18.11 1.56 2.95
N VAL A 135 -17.35 2.43 2.27
CA VAL A 135 -16.80 2.14 0.94
C VAL A 135 -15.48 1.37 1.02
N ARG A 136 -14.60 1.71 1.96
CA ARG A 136 -13.26 1.12 2.09
C ARG A 136 -13.30 -0.33 2.60
N LEU A 137 -14.19 -0.63 3.56
CA LEU A 137 -14.28 -1.96 4.17
C LEU A 137 -14.62 -3.06 3.15
N PRO A 138 -15.61 -2.92 2.25
CA PRO A 138 -15.88 -3.91 1.21
C PRO A 138 -14.70 -4.12 0.26
N VAL A 139 -13.95 -3.08 -0.08
CA VAL A 139 -12.79 -3.18 -0.99
C VAL A 139 -11.69 -4.02 -0.34
N VAL A 140 -11.36 -3.74 0.93
CA VAL A 140 -10.37 -4.52 1.68
C VAL A 140 -10.85 -5.95 1.92
N PHE A 141 -12.13 -6.13 2.24
CA PHE A 141 -12.71 -7.45 2.40
C PHE A 141 -12.65 -8.27 1.12
N LEU A 142 -12.98 -7.68 -0.03
CA LEU A 142 -12.88 -8.33 -1.33
C LEU A 142 -11.43 -8.68 -1.68
N LEU A 143 -10.47 -7.79 -1.37
CA LEU A 143 -9.05 -8.08 -1.51
C LEU A 143 -8.65 -9.29 -0.65
N ALA A 144 -9.07 -9.33 0.62
CA ALA A 144 -8.82 -10.45 1.51
C ALA A 144 -9.42 -11.76 0.95
N VAL A 145 -10.69 -11.76 0.55
CA VAL A 145 -11.34 -12.93 -0.07
C VAL A 145 -10.59 -13.39 -1.33
N THR A 146 -10.12 -12.46 -2.14
CA THR A 146 -9.38 -12.76 -3.38
C THR A 146 -8.02 -13.40 -3.12
N LEU A 147 -7.32 -12.96 -2.07
CA LEU A 147 -6.01 -13.50 -1.68
C LEU A 147 -6.14 -14.85 -0.97
N TYR A 148 -7.03 -14.95 0.02
CA TYR A 148 -7.24 -16.17 0.80
C TYR A 148 -8.01 -17.25 0.02
N GLY A 149 -8.93 -16.87 -0.86
CA GLY A 149 -9.67 -17.79 -1.73
C GLY A 149 -8.80 -18.47 -2.79
N ARG A 150 -7.62 -17.91 -3.10
CA ARG A 150 -6.59 -18.53 -3.96
C ARG A 150 -5.62 -19.43 -3.19
N GLY A 151 -5.81 -19.62 -1.89
CA GLY A 151 -5.04 -20.57 -1.10
C GLY A 151 -5.22 -22.01 -1.60
N PRO A 152 -4.21 -22.89 -1.45
CA PRO A 152 -4.34 -24.29 -1.83
C PRO A 152 -5.50 -24.90 -1.04
N ARG A 153 -6.48 -25.49 -1.73
CA ARG A 153 -7.42 -26.39 -1.08
C ARG A 153 -6.58 -27.46 -0.38
N ARG A 154 -6.57 -27.47 0.95
CA ARG A 154 -6.06 -28.61 1.73
C ARG A 154 -6.75 -29.86 1.18
N LYS A 155 -5.97 -30.77 0.60
CA LYS A 155 -6.33 -32.18 0.46
C LYS A 155 -5.80 -32.90 1.69
#